data_AF-A0A0L6WGC4-F1
#
_entry.id   AF-A0A0L6WGC4-F1
#
_cell.length_a   1.000
_cell.length_b   1.000
_cell.length_c   1.000
_cell.angle_alpha   90.00
_cell.angle_beta   90.00
_cell.angle_gamma   90.00
#
_symmetry.space_group_name_H-M   'P 1'
#
loop_
_entity.id
_entity.type
_entity.pdbx_description
1 polymer ?
#
loop_
_entity_poly.entity_id
_entity_poly.type
_entity_poly.pdbx_seq_one_letter_code
_entity_poly.pdbx_strand_id
1 'polypeptide(L)' 'MNTVSASTGFPPFQLKMGRSLQVIPPLAPLPEGAMAEMITAREIMAKLEADVKEAQDNLLAAKI' A
#
# COMPACT_ATOMS: atom_id res chain seq x y z
N MET A 1 -8.75 21.61 18.25
CA MET A 1 -7.35 21.44 18.70
C MET A 1 -6.58 20.56 17.70
N ASN A 2 -6.53 20.98 16.44
CA ASN A 2 -5.78 20.39 15.32
C ASN A 2 -5.57 21.48 14.24
N THR A 3 -5.29 22.70 14.67
CA THR A 3 -5.10 23.84 13.76
C THR A 3 -3.69 23.80 13.21
N VAL A 4 -3.59 23.68 11.88
CA VAL A 4 -2.35 23.76 11.13
C VAL A 4 -1.74 25.15 11.35
N SER A 5 -0.45 25.23 11.65
CA SER A 5 0.21 26.53 11.80
C SER A 5 0.27 27.23 10.43
N ALA A 6 -0.21 28.47 10.34
CA ALA A 6 -0.20 29.22 9.07
C ALA A 6 1.23 29.49 8.55
N SER A 7 2.23 29.53 9.43
CA SER A 7 3.63 29.78 9.08
C SER A 7 4.40 28.55 8.63
N THR A 8 3.96 27.34 8.97
CA THR A 8 4.72 26.11 8.70
C THR A 8 3.90 25.08 7.92
N GLY A 9 2.58 25.24 7.84
CA GLY A 9 1.71 24.29 7.16
C GLY A 9 1.61 22.93 7.87
N PHE A 10 2.16 22.80 9.08
CA PHE A 10 2.20 21.55 9.83
C PHE A 10 1.39 21.65 11.13
N PRO A 11 0.65 20.59 11.50
CA PRO A 11 0.08 20.49 12.83
C PRO A 11 1.17 20.45 13.91
N PRO A 12 0.92 21.00 15.12
CA PRO A 12 1.89 21.00 16.22
C PRO A 12 2.44 19.62 16.60
N PHE A 13 1.63 18.56 16.45
CA PHE A 13 2.07 17.19 16.73
C PHE A 13 3.11 16.70 15.71
N GLN A 14 3.02 17.09 14.43
CA GLN A 14 3.97 16.69 13.40
C GLN A 14 5.32 17.38 13.62
N LEU A 15 5.29 18.66 14.01
CA LEU A 15 6.51 19.40 14.37
C LEU A 15 7.20 18.81 15.60
N LYS A 16 6.43 18.31 16.58
CA LYS A 16 6.98 17.73 17.81
C LYS A 16 7.49 16.29 17.64
N MET A 17 6.79 15.46 16.88
CA MET A 17 7.10 14.03 16.75
C MET A 17 7.89 13.68 15.49
N GLY A 18 8.05 14.61 14.55
CA GLY A 18 8.75 14.40 13.28
C GLY A 18 8.10 13.34 12.38
N ARG A 19 6.85 12.94 12.69
CA ARG A 19 6.11 11.89 11.99
C ARG A 19 4.66 12.32 11.83
N SER A 20 4.06 11.95 10.70
CA SER A 20 2.64 12.12 10.48
C SER A 20 1.87 11.14 11.38
N LEU A 21 0.72 11.59 11.90
CA LEU A 21 -0.17 10.74 12.66
C LEU A 21 -0.77 9.76 11.66
N GLN A 22 -0.50 8.47 11.81
CA GLN A 22 -1.30 7.43 11.19
C GLN A 22 -2.64 7.41 11.90
N VAL A 23 -3.52 8.35 11.54
CA VAL A 23 -4.93 8.29 11.91
C VAL A 23 -5.48 7.06 11.22
N ILE A 24 -5.98 6.10 12.00
CA ILE A 24 -6.78 5.01 11.45
C ILE A 24 -7.90 5.70 10.66
N PRO A 25 -7.96 5.53 9.32
CA PRO A 25 -9.01 6.12 8.53
C PRO A 25 -10.36 5.73 9.15
N PRO A 26 -11.35 6.64 9.20
CA PRO A 26 -12.69 6.27 9.68
C PRO A 26 -13.10 4.97 9.01
N LEU A 27 -13.73 4.06 9.77
CA LEU A 27 -14.36 2.85 9.23
C LEU A 27 -15.53 3.26 8.33
N ALA A 28 -15.23 3.90 7.22
CA ALA A 28 -16.17 4.24 6.17
C ALA A 28 -16.60 2.92 5.53
N PRO A 29 -17.89 2.77 5.16
CA PRO A 29 -18.30 1.65 4.35
C PRO A 29 -17.42 1.60 3.10
N LEU A 30 -16.88 0.41 2.80
CA LEU A 30 -16.03 0.19 1.64
C LEU A 30 -16.75 0.75 0.41
N PRO A 31 -16.10 1.60 -0.41
CA PRO A 31 -16.73 2.09 -1.64
C PRO A 31 -17.13 0.88 -2.51
N GLU A 32 -18.33 0.91 -3.06
CA GLU A 32 -18.86 -0.09 -4.00
C GLU A 32 -17.91 -0.17 -5.22
N GLY A 33 -16.89 -1.04 -5.13
CA GLY A 33 -15.81 -1.11 -6.10
C GLY A 33 -14.49 -1.59 -5.50
N ALA A 34 -14.25 -1.33 -4.21
CA ALA A 34 -13.05 -1.79 -3.51
C ALA A 34 -12.90 -3.32 -3.52
N MET A 35 -14.01 -4.06 -3.51
CA MET A 35 -14.01 -5.52 -3.64
C MET A 35 -13.51 -5.99 -5.01
N ALA A 36 -13.89 -5.32 -6.09
CA ALA A 36 -13.48 -5.67 -7.45
C ALA A 36 -11.99 -5.36 -7.68
N GLU A 37 -11.51 -4.22 -7.17
CA GLU A 37 -10.09 -3.87 -7.19
C GLU A 37 -9.24 -4.84 -6.35
N MET A 38 -9.73 -5.27 -5.18
CA MET A 38 -9.05 -6.26 -4.34
C MET A 38 -8.95 -7.65 -5.00
N ILE A 39 -10.01 -8.09 -5.70
CA ILE A 39 -9.98 -9.33 -6.49
C ILE A 39 -8.92 -9.23 -7.59
N THR A 40 -8.91 -8.09 -8.30
CA THR A 40 -7.94 -7.83 -9.38
C THR A 40 -6.50 -7.82 -8.88
N ALA A 41 -6.23 -7.14 -7.75
CA ALA A 41 -4.90 -7.11 -7.15
C ALA A 41 -4.42 -8.50 -6.72
N ARG A 42 -5.30 -9.31 -6.13
CA ARG A 42 -4.97 -10.68 -5.73
C ARG A 42 -4.64 -11.57 -6.92
N GLU A 43 -5.40 -11.45 -8.01
CA GLU A 43 -5.14 -12.19 -9.25
C GLU A 43 -3.79 -11.80 -9.87
N ILE A 44 -3.47 -10.50 -9.88
CA ILE A 44 -2.17 -10.01 -10.39
C ILE A 44 -1.02 -10.54 -9.54
N MET A 45 -1.13 -10.50 -8.22
CA MET A 45 -0.08 -11.03 -7.33
C MET A 45 0.11 -12.55 -7.52
N ALA A 46 -0.98 -13.30 -7.64
CA ALA A 46 -0.90 -14.75 -7.88
C ALA A 46 -0.24 -15.08 -9.23
N LYS A 47 -0.53 -14.30 -10.29
CA LYS A 47 0.14 -14.46 -11.59
C LYS A 47 1.62 -14.14 -11.50
N LEU A 48 1.98 -13.04 -10.84
CA LEU A 48 3.39 -12.65 -10.68
C LEU A 48 4.20 -13.72 -9.93
N GLU A 49 3.63 -14.32 -8.88
CA GLU A 49 4.30 -15.41 -8.16
C GLU A 49 4.50 -16.66 -9.02
N ALA A 50 3.52 -16.99 -9.87
CA ALA A 50 3.63 -18.09 -10.81
C ALA A 50 4.72 -17.82 -11.86
N ASP A 51 4.72 -16.63 -12.45
CA ASP A 51 5.71 -16.21 -13.46
C ASP A 51 7.14 -16.21 -12.90
N VAL A 52 7.31 -15.78 -11.63
CA VAL A 52 8.61 -15.83 -10.95
C VAL A 52 9.09 -17.26 -10.75
N LYS A 53 8.20 -18.18 -10.36
CA LYS A 53 8.57 -19.60 -10.21
C LYS A 53 8.93 -20.23 -11.55
N GLU A 54 8.15 -19.96 -12.59
CA GLU A 54 8.43 -20.44 -13.94
C GLU A 54 9.79 -19.89 -14.45
N ALA A 55 10.06 -18.61 -14.23
CA ALA A 55 11.34 -18.01 -14.59
C ALA A 55 12.53 -18.64 -13.83
N GLN A 56 12.35 -18.98 -12.55
CA GLN A 56 13.37 -19.68 -11.76
C GLN A 56 13.63 -21.09 -12.27
N ASP A 57 12.57 -21.85 -12.60
CA ASP A 57 12.68 -23.19 -13.17
C ASP A 57 13.38 -23.16 -14.53
N ASN A 58 13.02 -22.20 -15.39
CA ASN A 58 13.65 -21.99 -16.69
C ASN A 58 15.12 -21.59 -16.57
N LEU A 59 15.47 -20.73 -15.61
CA LEU A 59 16.86 -20.34 -15.34
C LEU A 59 17.67 -21.55 -14.87
N LEU A 60 17.10 -22.37 -13.98
CA LEU A 60 17.74 -23.61 -13.51
C LEU A 60 17.97 -24.57 -14.68
N ALA A 61 16.97 -24.78 -15.53
CA ALA A 61 17.06 -25.65 -16.71
C ALA A 61 18.11 -25.15 -17.71
N ALA A 62 18.20 -23.84 -17.95
CA ALA A 62 19.18 -23.25 -18.86
C ALA A 62 20.63 -23.30 -18.35
N LYS A 63 20.82 -23.56 -17.05
CA LYS A 63 22.14 -23.62 -16.42
C LYS A 63 22.75 -25.03 -16.41
N ILE A 64 21.95 -26.06 -16.73
CA ILE A 64 22.36 -27.47 -16.89
C ILE A 64 22.71 -27.71 -18.35
#